data_AF-A0A957HLN3-F1
#
_entry.id   AF-A0A957HLN3-F1
#
_cell.length_a   1.000
_cell.length_b   1.000
_cell.length_c   1.000
_cell.angle_alpha   90.00
_cell.angle_beta   90.00
_cell.angle_gamma   90.00
#
_symmetry.space_group_name_H-M   'P 1'
#
loop_
_entity.id
_entity.type
_entity.pdbx_description
1 polymer ?
#
loop_
_entity_poly.entity_id
_entity_poly.type
_entity_poly.pdbx_seq_one_letter_code
_entity_poly.pdbx_strand_id
1 'polypeptide(L)' 'YFRDPLGQLYELANYKFDPPPGVSHAEVMHLAHKLRTERGDYNIADEHLADAIEIFVQRTTSTLSDDRSPKNPYGRS' A
#
# COMPACT_ATOMS: atom_id res chain seq x y z
N TYR A 1 8.17 -20.67 7.74
CA TYR A 1 9.48 -21.27 7.40
C TYR A 1 9.25 -22.56 6.65
N PHE A 2 9.87 -22.69 5.49
CA PHE A 2 9.83 -23.88 4.64
C PHE A 2 11.27 -24.40 4.49
N ARG A 3 11.47 -25.72 4.55
CA ARG A 3 12.75 -26.32 4.17
C ARG A 3 12.53 -27.05 2.86
N ASP A 4 13.35 -26.74 1.85
CA ASP A 4 13.35 -27.56 0.65
C ASP A 4 13.96 -28.95 0.96
N PRO A 5 13.79 -29.94 0.07
CA PRO A 5 14.33 -31.28 0.25
C PRO A 5 15.87 -31.33 0.35
N LEU A 6 16.57 -30.26 -0.06
CA LEU A 6 18.02 -30.12 0.02
C LEU A 6 18.48 -29.43 1.32
N GLY A 7 17.53 -29.09 2.21
CA GLY A 7 17.80 -28.55 3.54
C GLY A 7 17.92 -27.02 3.58
N GLN A 8 17.65 -26.31 2.48
CA GLN A 8 17.72 -24.86 2.41
C GLN A 8 16.49 -24.25 3.10
N LEU A 9 16.72 -23.34 4.05
CA LEU A 9 15.70 -22.73 4.89
C LEU A 9 15.18 -21.45 4.23
N TYR A 10 13.92 -21.48 3.79
CA TYR A 10 13.24 -20.34 3.21
C TYR A 10 12.36 -19.67 4.28
N GLU A 11 12.58 -18.38 4.47
CA GLU A 11 11.65 -17.53 5.21
C GLU A 11 10.52 -17.12 4.28
N LEU A 12 9.30 -17.54 4.63
CA LEU A 12 8.10 -17.02 3.98
C LEU A 12 7.84 -15.65 4.59
N ALA A 13 8.13 -14.59 3.84
CA ALA A 13 7.68 -13.24 4.20
C ALA A 13 6.15 -13.23 4.09
N ASN A 14 5.47 -13.28 5.23
CA ASN A 14 4.03 -13.08 5.29
C ASN A 14 3.77 -11.59 5.53
N TYR A 15 3.38 -10.88 4.49
CA TYR A 15 2.98 -9.48 4.60
C TYR A 15 1.52 -9.42 5.05
N LYS A 16 1.22 -8.56 6.03
CA LYS A 16 -0.16 -8.32 6.49
C LYS A 16 -1.01 -7.53 5.48
N PHE A 17 -0.44 -7.15 4.34
CA PHE A 17 -1.06 -6.31 3.32
C PHE A 17 -0.79 -6.88 1.92
N ASP A 18 -1.66 -6.51 0.98
CA ASP A 18 -1.51 -6.82 -0.43
C ASP A 18 -1.35 -5.50 -1.22
N PRO A 19 -0.30 -5.35 -2.06
CA PRO A 19 -0.09 -4.15 -2.84
C PRO A 19 -1.13 -4.02 -3.96
N PRO A 20 -1.40 -2.80 -4.44
CA PRO A 20 -2.26 -2.61 -5.60
C PRO A 20 -1.63 -3.23 -6.87
N PRO A 21 -2.45 -3.55 -7.90
CA PRO A 21 -1.95 -4.14 -9.14
C PRO A 21 -0.84 -3.33 -9.78
N GLY A 22 0.23 -4.02 -10.21
CA GLY A 22 1.40 -3.38 -10.82
C GLY A 22 2.38 -2.75 -9.83
N VAL A 23 2.13 -2.87 -8.53
CA VAL A 23 3.05 -2.43 -7.46
C VAL A 23 3.51 -3.66 -6.67
N SER A 24 4.81 -3.71 -6.35
CA SER A 24 5.40 -4.77 -5.54
C SER A 24 5.30 -4.46 -4.04
N HIS A 25 5.32 -5.50 -3.19
CA HIS A 25 5.44 -5.32 -1.73
C HIS A 25 6.66 -4.48 -1.34
N ALA A 26 7.76 -4.59 -2.09
CA ALA A 26 8.98 -3.83 -1.84
C ALA A 26 8.78 -2.32 -2.05
N GLU A 27 8.02 -1.92 -3.07
CA GLU A 27 7.70 -0.50 -3.33
C GLU A 27 6.80 0.08 -2.24
N VAL A 28 5.80 -0.69 -1.78
CA VAL A 28 4.96 -0.28 -0.65
C VAL A 28 5.81 -0.12 0.62
N MET A 29 6.67 -1.09 0.93
CA MET A 29 7.56 -1.02 2.09
C MET A 29 8.54 0.16 2.01
N HIS A 30 9.07 0.46 0.82
CA HIS A 30 9.96 1.59 0.61
C HIS A 30 9.25 2.93 0.89
N LEU A 31 8.03 3.10 0.36
CA LEU A 31 7.26 4.31 0.58
C LEU A 31 6.81 4.43 2.05
N ALA A 32 6.37 3.34 2.67
CA ALA A 32 6.03 3.31 4.09
C ALA A 32 7.23 3.66 4.98
N HIS A 33 8.43 3.18 4.63
CA HIS A 33 9.66 3.55 5.33
C HIS A 33 9.97 5.04 5.19
N LYS A 34 9.74 5.63 4.00
CA LYS A 34 9.92 7.06 3.78
C LYS A 34 8.96 7.87 4.66
N LEU A 35 7.67 7.55 4.65
CA LEU A 35 6.64 8.21 5.47
C LEU A 35 6.96 8.14 6.97
N ARG A 36 7.34 6.94 7.45
CA ARG A 36 7.84 6.74 8.82
C ARG A 36 8.97 7.70 9.16
N THR A 37 9.96 7.79 8.25
CA THR A 37 11.17 8.60 8.47
C THR A 37 10.83 10.09 8.53
N GLU A 38 9.92 10.54 7.67
CA GLU A 38 9.42 11.93 7.65
C GLU A 38 8.64 12.28 8.92
N ARG A 39 7.90 11.32 9.48
CA ARG A 39 7.17 11.48 10.75
C ARG A 39 8.05 11.35 11.99
N GLY A 40 9.24 10.75 11.84
CA GLY A 40 10.15 10.49 12.95
C GLY A 40 9.75 9.28 13.79
N ASP A 41 8.92 8.39 13.26
CA ASP A 41 8.40 7.25 14.01
C ASP A 41 9.45 6.12 14.15
N TYR A 42 9.37 5.42 15.27
CA TYR A 42 10.33 4.40 15.65
C TYR A 42 10.34 3.20 14.68
N ASN A 43 9.16 2.75 14.26
CA ASN A 43 8.98 1.58 13.41
C ASN A 43 7.90 1.82 12.35
N ILE A 44 7.88 0.99 11.31
CA ILE A 44 6.79 1.03 10.32
C ILE A 44 5.51 0.52 10.99
N ALA A 45 4.53 1.41 11.15
CA ALA A 45 3.21 1.09 11.65
C ALA A 45 2.20 0.89 10.51
N ASP A 46 1.02 0.35 10.86
CA ASP A 46 -0.07 0.09 9.91
C ASP A 46 -0.53 1.38 9.21
N GLU A 47 -0.47 2.53 9.88
CA GLU A 47 -0.79 3.84 9.28
C GLU A 47 0.14 4.19 8.11
N HIS A 48 1.43 3.90 8.20
CA HIS A 48 2.36 4.20 7.11
C HIS A 48 2.16 3.28 5.92
N LEU A 49 1.76 2.03 6.17
CA LEU A 49 1.39 1.08 5.12
C LEU A 49 0.10 1.50 4.43
N ALA A 50 -0.91 1.91 5.20
CA ALA A 50 -2.18 2.42 4.68
C ALA A 50 -1.95 3.64 3.78
N ASP A 51 -1.18 4.63 4.25
CA ASP A 51 -0.85 5.83 3.49
C ASP A 51 -0.04 5.51 2.22
N ALA A 52 0.93 4.60 2.33
CA ALA A 52 1.72 4.17 1.17
C ALA A 52 0.84 3.51 0.10
N ILE A 53 -0.04 2.59 0.50
CA ILE A 53 -0.99 1.93 -0.40
C ILE A 53 -1.94 2.95 -1.02
N GLU A 54 -2.47 3.90 -0.24
CA GLU A 54 -3.35 4.94 -0.76
C GLU A 54 -2.67 5.79 -1.83
N ILE A 55 -1.43 6.22 -1.59
CA ILE A 55 -0.63 6.97 -2.57
C ILE A 55 -0.45 6.17 -3.86
N PHE A 56 -0.15 4.87 -3.76
CA PHE A 56 -0.02 4.02 -4.95
C PHE A 56 -1.35 3.85 -5.68
N VAL A 57 -2.45 3.60 -4.97
CA VAL A 57 -3.80 3.49 -5.55
C VAL A 57 -4.17 4.78 -6.28
N GLN A 58 -3.90 5.94 -5.70
CA GLN A 58 -4.16 7.24 -6.32
C GLN A 58 -3.33 7.45 -7.61
N ARG A 59 -2.11 6.92 -7.67
CA ARG A 59 -1.21 7.03 -8.83
C ARG A 59 -1.54 6.04 -9.94
N THR A 60 -1.89 4.81 -9.60
CA THR A 60 -2.09 3.71 -10.57
C THR A 60 -3.51 3.62 -11.07
N THR A 61 -4.49 4.01 -10.25
CA THR A 61 -5.90 3.98 -10.65
C THR A 61 -6.22 5.24 -11.43
N SER A 62 -6.13 5.16 -12.76
CA SER A 62 -6.72 6.18 -13.63
C SER A 62 -8.24 6.14 -13.47
N THR A 63 -8.82 7.24 -12.98
CA THR A 63 -10.27 7.42 -12.94
C THR A 63 -10.69 8.15 -14.21
N LEU A 64 -11.83 7.77 -14.80
CA LEU A 64 -12.47 8.51 -15.91
C LEU A 64 -13.03 9.88 -15.48
N SER A 65 -12.83 10.28 -14.22
CA SER A 65 -13.26 11.53 -13.62
C SER A 65 -12.13 12.11 -12.78
N ASP A 66 -11.76 13.37 -13.03
CA ASP A 66 -10.80 14.13 -12.21
C ASP A 66 -11.41 14.62 -10.89
N ASP A 67 -12.75 14.67 -10.81
CA ASP A 67 -13.50 15.15 -9.66
C ASP A 67 -14.02 13.98 -8.81
N ARG A 68 -13.60 13.94 -7.54
CA ARG A 68 -14.00 12.97 -6.51
C ARG A 68 -14.94 13.57 -5.46
N SER A 69 -15.41 14.80 -5.65
CA SER A 69 -16.36 15.41 -4.71
C SER A 69 -17.71 14.66 -4.75
N PRO A 70 -18.41 14.56 -3.60
CA PRO A 70 -19.75 13.98 -3.57
C PRO A 70 -20.68 14.77 -4.49
N LYS A 71 -21.05 14.21 -5.65
CA LYS A 71 -22.01 14.84 -6.55
C LYS A 71 -23.40 14.65 -5.97
N ASN A 72 -24.09 15.74 -5.62
CA ASN A 72 -25.45 15.70 -5.10
C ASN A 72 -26.42 15.25 -6.22
N PRO A 73 -27.02 14.04 -6.12
CA PRO A 73 -27.91 13.52 -7.16
C PRO A 73 -29.33 14.12 -7.08
N TYR A 74 -29.64 14.86 -6.02
CA TYR A 74 -30.95 15.49 -5.84
C TYR A 74 -30.88 16.95 -6.31
N GLY A 75 -30.86 17.14 -7.63
CA GLY A 75 -31.23 18.42 -8.22
C GLY A 75 -32.67 18.74 -7.82
N ARG A 76 -32.88 19.93 -7.23
CA ARG A 76 -34.19 20.43 -6.81
C ARG A 76 -35.23 20.29 -7.93
N SER A 77 -36.35 19.64 -7.60
CA SER A 77 -37.65 19.91 -8.22
C SER A 77 -38.13 21.31 -7.90
#